data_AF-A0A0C1DFG6-F1
#
_entry.id   AF-A0A0C1DFG6-F1
#
_cell.length_a   1.000
_cell.length_b   1.000
_cell.length_c   1.000
_cell.angle_alpha   90.00
_cell.angle_beta   90.00
_cell.angle_gamma   90.00
#
_symmetry.space_group_name_H-M   'P 1'
#
loop_
_entity.id
_entity.type
_entity.pdbx_description
1 polymer ?
#
loop_
_entity_poly.entity_id
_entity_poly.type
_entity_poly.pdbx_seq_one_letter_code
_entity_poly.pdbx_strand_id
1 'polypeptide(L)'
;MTETTLDQQLSARQFDDAKNAMLNGEKLSKNIQEHQKSSILDNLVREKQYEIINMMVKDKTIETDIYEFDSFDKSIFQSIVRNLGNEDADISFFNEFITRFDNLNDEVNTQTLLGYLFENGVDLATIKACIDAGCTTNFKNNADENYIHRVVKSNFRRYNLNDEQTTNLLKSYIDILVNEGVDINEGNIVAETPLIMAINFNKKNLITHLLENGADPNHTDRTGKSAFFYAVANLQSEEIYDALRNFAAPQFDQLSKDRSTLLFEYVRMMSNSEKGINFLKKLIEDGADLYEGSEWYSRQVTPLDLIAEKDADILEAVLATGQIDVNRPDDQGNTLLHKVCAYNVNYEANKAKETYRKVKLLIENGADLAATNDKDQTALMLASDDNLKIKTVELLMKNA
;
A
#
# COMPACT_ATOMS: atom_id res chain seq x y z
N MET A 1 35.36 -38.52 37.92
CA MET A 1 34.45 -37.42 37.55
C MET A 1 34.06 -37.70 36.12
N THR A 2 32.77 -37.76 35.80
CA THR A 2 32.32 -37.89 34.40
C THR A 2 32.77 -36.63 33.68
N GLU A 3 33.63 -36.77 32.68
CA GLU A 3 34.08 -35.69 31.81
C GLU A 3 32.85 -34.98 31.24
N THR A 4 32.76 -33.66 31.43
CA THR A 4 31.64 -32.86 30.95
C THR A 4 31.68 -32.84 29.43
N THR A 5 30.60 -33.25 28.77
CA THR A 5 30.60 -33.34 27.30
C THR A 5 30.64 -31.95 26.66
N LEU A 6 31.12 -31.84 25.42
CA LEU A 6 31.11 -30.58 24.67
C LEU A 6 29.71 -29.90 24.68
N ASP A 7 28.63 -30.67 24.50
CA ASP A 7 27.26 -30.15 24.53
C ASP A 7 26.94 -29.49 25.88
N GLN A 8 27.38 -30.10 26.98
CA GLN A 8 27.17 -29.60 28.34
C GLN A 8 27.99 -28.35 28.60
N GLN A 9 29.25 -28.31 28.15
CA GLN A 9 30.13 -27.13 28.26
C GLN A 9 29.53 -25.93 27.50
N LEU A 10 29.12 -26.14 26.25
CA LEU A 10 28.48 -25.12 25.42
C LEU A 10 27.14 -24.64 26.01
N SER A 11 26.31 -25.58 26.50
CA SER A 11 25.04 -25.25 27.16
C SER A 11 25.24 -24.47 28.46
N ALA A 12 26.32 -24.77 29.20
CA ALA A 12 26.71 -24.09 30.43
C ALA A 12 27.54 -22.81 30.20
N ARG A 13 27.75 -22.41 28.93
CA ARG A 13 28.54 -21.23 28.53
C ARG A 13 30.01 -21.27 28.99
N GLN A 14 30.57 -22.47 29.10
CA GLN A 14 31.99 -22.70 29.39
C GLN A 14 32.79 -22.70 28.08
N PHE A 15 32.90 -21.53 27.44
CA PHE A 15 33.40 -21.42 26.06
C PHE A 15 34.88 -21.76 25.91
N ASP A 16 35.73 -21.40 26.88
CA ASP A 16 37.15 -21.75 26.84
C ASP A 16 37.37 -23.28 26.90
N ASP A 17 36.64 -23.96 27.79
CA ASP A 17 36.68 -25.41 27.92
C ASP A 17 36.14 -26.08 26.65
N ALA A 18 35.01 -25.60 26.13
CA ALA A 18 34.40 -26.08 24.89
C ALA A 18 35.35 -25.92 23.69
N LYS A 19 36.02 -24.77 23.58
CA LYS A 19 37.00 -24.51 22.53
C LYS A 19 38.17 -25.50 22.61
N ASN A 20 38.70 -25.73 23.81
CA ASN A 20 39.79 -26.70 24.01
C ASN A 20 39.34 -28.13 23.66
N ALA A 21 38.14 -28.53 24.06
CA ALA A 21 37.54 -29.82 23.70
C ALA A 21 37.43 -29.98 22.18
N MET A 22 36.93 -28.96 21.47
CA MET A 22 36.85 -28.99 20.00
C MET A 22 38.23 -29.03 19.33
N LEU A 23 39.23 -28.33 19.86
CA LEU A 23 40.62 -28.41 19.37
C LEU A 23 41.21 -29.82 19.55
N ASN A 24 40.77 -30.55 20.58
CA ASN A 24 41.12 -31.96 20.81
C ASN A 24 40.29 -32.94 19.98
N GLY A 25 39.42 -32.46 19.10
CA GLY A 25 38.63 -33.28 18.17
C GLY A 25 37.27 -33.72 18.70
N GLU A 26 36.83 -33.23 19.87
CA GLU A 26 35.46 -33.44 20.32
C GLU A 26 34.47 -32.74 19.40
N LYS A 27 33.33 -33.40 19.15
CA LYS A 27 32.25 -32.89 18.30
C LYS A 27 30.94 -32.87 19.07
N LEU A 28 30.03 -32.02 18.63
CA LEU A 28 28.68 -31.95 19.15
C LEU A 28 27.99 -33.33 18.99
N SER A 29 27.19 -33.72 19.97
CA SER A 29 26.48 -35.01 19.90
C SER A 29 25.56 -35.08 18.69
N LYS A 30 25.61 -36.21 17.97
CA LYS A 30 24.70 -36.48 16.84
C LYS A 30 23.22 -36.51 17.24
N ASN A 31 22.94 -36.76 18.52
CA ASN A 31 21.58 -36.88 19.05
C ASN A 31 21.16 -35.64 19.86
N ILE A 32 21.87 -34.51 19.70
CA ILE A 32 21.50 -33.27 20.37
C ILE A 32 20.09 -32.83 19.95
N GLN A 33 19.28 -32.41 20.92
CA GLN A 33 17.93 -31.95 20.64
C GLN A 33 17.97 -30.60 19.93
N GLU A 34 17.06 -30.38 18.99
CA GLU A 34 17.03 -29.18 18.13
C GLU A 34 17.00 -27.87 18.94
N HIS A 35 16.17 -27.81 19.99
CA HIS A 35 16.10 -26.64 20.87
C HIS A 35 17.39 -26.41 21.67
N GLN A 36 18.10 -27.48 22.02
CA GLN A 36 19.39 -27.37 22.71
C GLN A 36 20.46 -26.84 21.74
N LYS A 37 20.48 -27.33 20.50
CA LYS A 37 21.36 -26.81 19.44
C LYS A 37 21.07 -25.32 19.19
N SER A 38 19.81 -24.94 19.01
CA SER A 38 19.39 -23.55 18.84
C SER A 38 19.82 -22.66 20.02
N SER A 39 19.63 -23.11 21.26
CA SER A 39 20.08 -22.38 22.47
C SER A 39 21.60 -22.20 22.52
N ILE A 40 22.37 -23.22 22.13
CA ILE A 40 23.83 -23.13 22.03
C ILE A 40 24.22 -22.08 20.99
N LEU A 41 23.68 -22.15 19.77
CA LEU A 41 23.98 -21.18 18.70
C LEU A 41 23.58 -19.75 19.11
N ASP A 42 22.43 -19.58 19.75
CA ASP A 42 21.97 -18.30 20.28
C ASP A 42 22.94 -17.72 21.32
N ASN A 43 23.49 -18.56 22.21
CA ASN A 43 24.49 -18.12 23.19
C ASN A 43 25.83 -17.79 22.52
N LEU A 44 26.27 -18.57 21.53
CA LEU A 44 27.52 -18.32 20.82
C LEU A 44 27.51 -16.99 20.07
N VAL A 45 26.43 -16.69 19.35
CA VAL A 45 26.30 -15.41 18.62
C VAL A 45 26.23 -14.24 19.61
N ARG A 46 25.40 -14.35 20.65
CA ARG A 46 25.20 -13.29 21.65
C ARG A 46 26.46 -12.95 22.44
N GLU A 47 27.24 -13.95 22.80
CA GLU A 47 28.48 -13.82 23.58
C GLU A 47 29.71 -13.69 22.66
N LYS A 48 29.50 -13.44 21.36
CA LYS A 48 30.53 -13.19 20.33
C LYS A 48 31.60 -14.27 20.22
N GLN A 49 31.20 -15.54 20.42
CA GLN A 49 32.07 -16.71 20.35
C GLN A 49 32.28 -17.16 18.89
N TYR A 50 32.69 -16.23 18.03
CA TYR A 50 32.80 -16.41 16.59
C TYR A 50 33.82 -17.47 16.17
N GLU A 51 34.88 -17.67 16.97
CA GLU A 51 35.87 -18.71 16.70
C GLU A 51 35.27 -20.12 16.84
N ILE A 52 34.42 -20.33 17.85
CA ILE A 52 33.69 -21.61 18.03
C ILE A 52 32.73 -21.82 16.87
N ILE A 53 32.00 -20.79 16.44
CA ILE A 53 31.12 -20.86 15.26
C ILE A 53 31.92 -21.24 14.00
N ASN A 54 33.08 -20.62 13.80
CA ASN A 54 33.98 -20.93 12.68
C ASN A 54 34.49 -22.38 12.74
N MET A 55 34.76 -22.92 13.93
CA MET A 55 35.11 -24.34 14.10
C MET A 55 33.94 -25.26 13.75
N MET A 56 32.71 -24.90 14.15
CA MET A 56 31.49 -25.65 13.81
C MET A 56 31.16 -25.64 12.31
N VAL A 57 31.53 -24.59 11.58
CA VAL A 57 31.47 -24.58 10.11
C VAL A 57 32.51 -25.54 9.53
N LYS A 58 33.77 -25.46 10.00
CA LYS A 58 34.87 -26.30 9.50
C LYS A 58 34.64 -27.80 9.71
N ASP A 59 34.02 -28.18 10.82
CA ASP A 59 33.78 -29.58 11.16
C ASP A 59 32.42 -30.13 10.67
N LYS A 60 31.64 -29.27 9.97
CA LYS A 60 30.30 -29.51 9.40
C LYS A 60 29.17 -29.68 10.42
N THR A 61 29.33 -29.17 11.64
CA THR A 61 28.23 -29.10 12.63
C THR A 61 27.17 -28.07 12.24
N ILE A 62 27.60 -26.97 11.60
CA ILE A 62 26.73 -25.99 10.94
C ILE A 62 26.69 -26.34 9.46
N GLU A 63 25.48 -26.57 8.94
CA GLU A 63 25.24 -26.74 7.51
C GLU A 63 25.45 -25.40 6.78
N THR A 64 26.18 -25.43 5.68
CA THR A 64 26.54 -24.25 4.88
C THR A 64 25.95 -24.27 3.48
N ASP A 65 25.40 -25.41 3.04
CA ASP A 65 24.60 -25.47 1.83
C ASP A 65 23.16 -25.04 2.15
N ILE A 66 22.76 -23.86 1.66
CA ILE A 66 21.40 -23.34 1.89
C ILE A 66 20.34 -24.28 1.31
N TYR A 67 20.65 -25.01 0.23
CA TYR A 67 19.72 -25.95 -0.39
C TYR A 67 19.33 -27.10 0.55
N GLU A 68 20.20 -27.46 1.50
CA GLU A 68 19.96 -28.54 2.47
C GLU A 68 19.14 -28.08 3.68
N PHE A 69 18.74 -26.81 3.76
CA PHE A 69 17.95 -26.32 4.89
C PHE A 69 16.49 -26.75 4.81
N ASP A 70 15.96 -27.28 5.92
CA ASP A 70 14.52 -27.45 6.11
C ASP A 70 13.81 -26.08 6.22
N SER A 71 14.42 -25.13 6.94
CA SER A 71 13.97 -23.74 7.06
C SER A 71 15.08 -22.85 7.63
N PHE A 72 15.05 -21.54 7.31
CA PHE A 72 15.97 -20.58 7.93
C PHE A 72 15.80 -20.48 9.45
N ASP A 73 14.58 -20.68 9.96
CA ASP A 73 14.30 -20.72 11.40
C ASP A 73 14.93 -21.90 12.13
N LYS A 74 15.36 -22.93 11.42
CA LYS A 74 16.07 -24.09 12.00
C LYS A 74 17.57 -24.05 11.70
N SER A 75 18.04 -22.96 11.11
CA SER A 75 19.43 -22.75 10.72
C SER A 75 20.16 -21.80 11.69
N ILE A 76 21.46 -21.64 11.49
CA ILE A 76 22.26 -20.62 12.19
C ILE A 76 21.74 -19.20 11.95
N PHE A 77 21.07 -18.93 10.82
CA PHE A 77 20.55 -17.61 10.50
C PHE A 77 19.46 -17.14 11.46
N GLN A 78 18.73 -18.06 12.11
CA GLN A 78 17.82 -17.68 13.19
C GLN A 78 18.58 -17.07 14.37
N SER A 79 19.71 -17.67 14.76
CA SER A 79 20.56 -17.14 15.84
C SER A 79 21.23 -15.84 15.46
N ILE A 80 21.61 -15.67 14.18
CA ILE A 80 22.09 -14.39 13.63
C ILE A 80 21.02 -13.31 13.74
N VAL A 81 19.82 -13.55 13.23
CA VAL A 81 18.68 -12.62 13.30
C VAL A 81 18.39 -12.18 14.74
N ARG A 82 18.42 -13.13 15.68
CA ARG A 82 18.08 -12.87 17.08
C ARG A 82 19.17 -12.13 17.85
N ASN A 83 20.44 -12.43 17.59
CA ASN A 83 21.52 -12.09 18.52
C ASN A 83 22.71 -11.37 17.89
N LEU A 84 22.85 -11.33 16.57
CA LEU A 84 23.96 -10.59 15.95
C LEU A 84 23.76 -9.10 16.21
N GLY A 85 24.79 -8.48 16.81
CA GLY A 85 24.86 -7.05 17.02
C GLY A 85 25.27 -6.30 15.76
N ASN A 86 25.62 -5.03 15.92
CA ASN A 86 26.05 -4.15 14.84
C ASN A 86 27.39 -3.47 15.13
N GLU A 87 28.19 -4.01 16.05
CA GLU A 87 29.55 -3.53 16.29
C GLU A 87 30.49 -4.02 15.17
N ASP A 88 31.64 -3.35 15.01
CA ASP A 88 32.63 -3.68 13.97
C ASP A 88 33.05 -5.16 14.00
N ALA A 89 33.17 -5.75 15.19
CA ALA A 89 33.49 -7.17 15.34
C ALA A 89 32.38 -8.09 14.82
N ASP A 90 31.10 -7.72 15.03
CA ASP A 90 29.93 -8.49 14.63
C ASP A 90 29.82 -8.49 13.09
N ILE A 91 29.98 -7.31 12.49
CA ILE A 91 29.94 -7.12 11.03
C ILE A 91 31.17 -7.77 10.37
N SER A 92 32.36 -7.61 10.94
CA SER A 92 33.57 -8.26 10.42
C SER A 92 33.45 -9.78 10.45
N PHE A 93 32.86 -10.34 11.52
CA PHE A 93 32.56 -11.77 11.58
C PHE A 93 31.57 -12.16 10.47
N PHE A 94 30.45 -11.46 10.36
CA PHE A 94 29.40 -11.84 9.41
C PHE A 94 29.87 -11.74 7.95
N ASN A 95 30.65 -10.71 7.61
CA ASN A 95 31.28 -10.54 6.29
C ASN A 95 32.13 -11.76 5.89
N GLU A 96 32.96 -12.29 6.79
CA GLU A 96 33.74 -13.49 6.50
C GLU A 96 32.86 -14.75 6.51
N PHE A 97 31.94 -14.83 7.48
CA PHE A 97 31.09 -15.99 7.71
C PHE A 97 30.22 -16.32 6.52
N ILE A 98 29.56 -15.33 5.92
CA ILE A 98 28.61 -15.54 4.82
C ILE A 98 29.29 -16.06 3.54
N THR A 99 30.57 -15.75 3.32
CA THR A 99 31.33 -16.22 2.13
C THR A 99 31.58 -17.73 2.12
N ARG A 100 31.26 -18.42 3.21
CA ARG A 100 31.43 -19.87 3.36
C ARG A 100 30.16 -20.65 3.04
N PHE A 101 29.07 -19.97 2.70
CA PHE A 101 27.79 -20.59 2.36
C PHE A 101 27.69 -20.77 0.84
N ASP A 102 27.22 -21.95 0.44
CA ASP A 102 26.89 -22.28 -0.94
C ASP A 102 25.41 -22.00 -1.20
N ASN A 103 25.03 -21.81 -2.47
CA ASN A 103 23.64 -21.65 -2.89
C ASN A 103 22.90 -20.47 -2.20
N LEU A 104 23.59 -19.34 -2.03
CA LEU A 104 23.10 -18.13 -1.34
C LEU A 104 21.71 -17.63 -1.79
N ASN A 105 21.35 -17.92 -3.05
CA ASN A 105 20.14 -17.44 -3.70
C ASN A 105 19.04 -18.49 -3.84
N ASP A 106 19.27 -19.71 -3.34
CA ASP A 106 18.26 -20.76 -3.38
C ASP A 106 17.10 -20.45 -2.44
N GLU A 107 15.91 -20.89 -2.85
CA GLU A 107 14.69 -20.74 -2.08
C GLU A 107 14.52 -21.88 -1.09
N VAL A 108 14.38 -21.54 0.19
CA VAL A 108 13.97 -22.44 1.26
C VAL A 108 12.55 -22.06 1.64
N ASN A 109 11.58 -22.94 1.37
CA ASN A 109 10.14 -22.67 1.57
C ASN A 109 9.67 -21.33 0.95
N THR A 110 10.01 -21.07 -0.32
CA THR A 110 9.63 -19.85 -1.09
C THR A 110 10.28 -18.55 -0.62
N GLN A 111 11.35 -18.65 0.17
CA GLN A 111 12.09 -17.52 0.69
C GLN A 111 13.58 -17.74 0.42
N THR A 112 14.25 -16.72 -0.06
CA THR A 112 15.72 -16.67 -0.14
C THR A 112 16.32 -16.17 1.16
N LEU A 113 17.61 -16.39 1.38
CA LEU A 113 18.29 -15.90 2.58
C LEU A 113 18.13 -14.38 2.74
N LEU A 114 18.41 -13.62 1.69
CA LEU A 114 18.26 -12.17 1.71
C LEU A 114 16.82 -11.74 2.05
N GLY A 115 15.82 -12.46 1.53
CA GLY A 115 14.42 -12.25 1.89
C GLY A 115 14.09 -12.55 3.35
N TYR A 116 14.67 -13.61 3.92
CA TYR A 116 14.55 -13.94 5.34
C TYR A 116 15.13 -12.82 6.21
N LEU A 117 16.29 -12.27 5.85
CA LEU A 117 16.93 -11.21 6.61
C LEU A 117 16.13 -9.89 6.57
N PHE A 118 15.63 -9.50 5.40
CA PHE A 118 14.74 -8.33 5.27
C PHE A 118 13.49 -8.45 6.15
N GLU A 119 12.82 -9.60 6.12
CA GLU A 119 11.58 -9.82 6.88
C GLU A 119 11.78 -9.95 8.39
N ASN A 120 13.01 -10.18 8.83
CA ASN A 120 13.37 -10.27 10.24
C ASN A 120 14.05 -9.01 10.80
N GLY A 121 14.22 -7.97 9.97
CA GLY A 121 14.67 -6.66 10.44
C GLY A 121 16.09 -6.64 10.99
N VAL A 122 17.03 -7.38 10.39
CA VAL A 122 18.46 -7.28 10.72
C VAL A 122 19.00 -5.87 10.45
N ASP A 123 20.21 -5.55 10.89
CA ASP A 123 20.80 -4.25 10.56
C ASP A 123 21.16 -4.15 9.07
N LEU A 124 21.26 -2.92 8.56
CA LEU A 124 21.58 -2.68 7.15
C LEU A 124 22.98 -3.20 6.75
N ALA A 125 23.94 -3.25 7.68
CA ALA A 125 25.28 -3.75 7.37
C ALA A 125 25.28 -5.27 7.14
N THR A 126 24.48 -6.03 7.89
CA THR A 126 24.22 -7.46 7.64
C THR A 126 23.58 -7.69 6.27
N ILE A 127 22.62 -6.86 5.85
CA ILE A 127 22.04 -6.93 4.49
C ILE A 127 23.12 -6.68 3.43
N LYS A 128 23.95 -5.64 3.60
CA LYS A 128 25.06 -5.32 2.69
C LYS A 128 26.05 -6.47 2.58
N ALA A 129 26.44 -7.06 3.70
CA ALA A 129 27.33 -8.21 3.73
C ALA A 129 26.80 -9.39 2.89
N CYS A 130 25.49 -9.67 2.95
CA CYS A 130 24.88 -10.69 2.10
C CYS A 130 24.93 -10.35 0.62
N ILE A 131 24.63 -9.09 0.24
CA ILE A 131 24.70 -8.63 -1.15
C ILE A 131 26.15 -8.69 -1.66
N ASP A 132 27.11 -8.20 -0.89
CA ASP A 132 28.55 -8.22 -1.21
C ASP A 132 29.07 -9.66 -1.38
N ALA A 133 28.48 -10.62 -0.66
CA ALA A 133 28.80 -12.04 -0.77
C ALA A 133 28.14 -12.74 -1.97
N GLY A 134 27.23 -12.06 -2.69
CA GLY A 134 26.59 -12.58 -3.91
C GLY A 134 25.10 -12.90 -3.77
N CYS A 135 24.43 -12.45 -2.70
CA CYS A 135 22.97 -12.52 -2.64
C CYS A 135 22.36 -11.55 -3.66
N THR A 136 21.51 -12.05 -4.58
CA THR A 136 20.90 -11.26 -5.65
C THR A 136 19.65 -10.54 -5.17
N THR A 137 19.43 -9.31 -5.66
CA THR A 137 18.28 -8.46 -5.31
C THR A 137 17.07 -8.63 -6.24
N ASN A 138 17.22 -9.35 -7.36
CA ASN A 138 16.20 -9.51 -8.41
C ASN A 138 15.21 -10.68 -8.15
N PHE A 139 15.11 -11.15 -6.91
CA PHE A 139 14.20 -12.22 -6.52
C PHE A 139 12.74 -11.78 -6.59
N LYS A 140 11.86 -12.71 -6.96
CA LYS A 140 10.40 -12.61 -6.83
C LYS A 140 9.84 -13.89 -6.25
N ASN A 141 8.89 -13.77 -5.34
CA ASN A 141 8.17 -14.94 -4.82
C ASN A 141 7.05 -15.38 -5.78
N ASN A 142 6.28 -16.40 -5.38
CA ASN A 142 5.14 -16.93 -6.15
C ASN A 142 3.98 -15.93 -6.38
N ALA A 143 3.99 -14.79 -5.69
CA ALA A 143 3.04 -13.70 -5.91
C ALA A 143 3.65 -12.57 -6.77
N ASP A 144 4.78 -12.81 -7.45
CA ASP A 144 5.60 -11.82 -8.15
C ASP A 144 6.04 -10.63 -7.28
N GLU A 145 6.01 -10.77 -5.94
CA GLU A 145 6.47 -9.74 -5.02
C GLU A 145 8.01 -9.73 -4.99
N ASN A 146 8.62 -8.62 -5.43
CA ASN A 146 10.04 -8.35 -5.21
C ASN A 146 10.31 -7.94 -3.74
N TYR A 147 11.58 -7.70 -3.38
CA TYR A 147 11.93 -7.37 -1.99
C TYR A 147 11.30 -6.08 -1.47
N ILE A 148 11.04 -5.08 -2.32
CA ILE A 148 10.41 -3.82 -1.87
C ILE A 148 8.98 -4.11 -1.40
N HIS A 149 8.22 -4.94 -2.13
CA HIS A 149 6.89 -5.39 -1.69
C HIS A 149 6.96 -6.09 -0.32
N ARG A 150 7.93 -6.99 -0.14
CA ARG A 150 8.13 -7.74 1.11
C ARG A 150 8.48 -6.81 2.27
N VAL A 151 9.36 -5.83 2.05
CA VAL A 151 9.73 -4.80 3.03
C VAL A 151 8.49 -3.98 3.44
N VAL A 152 7.69 -3.52 2.49
CA VAL A 152 6.43 -2.79 2.77
C VAL A 152 5.44 -3.63 3.57
N LYS A 153 5.28 -4.91 3.23
CA LYS A 153 4.39 -5.87 3.89
C LYS A 153 4.87 -6.31 5.28
N SER A 154 6.17 -6.21 5.54
CA SER A 154 6.77 -6.69 6.80
C SER A 154 6.21 -5.97 8.03
N ASN A 155 6.07 -6.74 9.11
CA ASN A 155 5.56 -6.28 10.41
C ASN A 155 6.37 -6.87 11.57
N PHE A 156 7.69 -7.05 11.37
CA PHE A 156 8.54 -7.59 12.43
C PHE A 156 8.54 -6.66 13.64
N ARG A 157 8.50 -7.26 14.84
CA ARG A 157 8.67 -6.56 16.12
C ARG A 157 9.95 -7.07 16.77
N ARG A 158 11.06 -6.37 16.54
CA ARG A 158 12.27 -6.61 17.33
C ARG A 158 12.07 -5.94 18.68
N TYR A 159 12.29 -6.67 19.76
CA TYR A 159 12.16 -6.14 21.14
C TYR A 159 12.98 -4.86 21.39
N ASN A 160 14.01 -4.61 20.56
CA ASN A 160 14.94 -3.50 20.70
C ASN A 160 14.69 -2.35 19.73
N LEU A 161 13.69 -2.42 18.85
CA LEU A 161 13.33 -1.32 17.94
C LEU A 161 11.97 -0.74 18.31
N ASN A 162 11.91 0.58 18.45
CA ASN A 162 10.65 1.31 18.50
C ASN A 162 10.08 1.55 17.07
N ASP A 163 8.89 2.13 16.97
CA ASP A 163 8.22 2.36 15.68
C ASP A 163 9.01 3.29 14.74
N GLU A 164 9.71 4.29 15.28
CA GLU A 164 10.54 5.21 14.51
C GLU A 164 11.78 4.51 13.95
N GLN A 165 12.48 3.75 14.79
CA GLN A 165 13.65 2.97 14.39
C GLN A 165 13.28 1.89 13.37
N THR A 166 12.12 1.23 13.55
CA THR A 166 11.59 0.26 12.58
C THR A 166 11.31 0.95 11.25
N THR A 167 10.66 2.12 11.27
CA THR A 167 10.39 2.92 10.07
C THR A 167 11.69 3.29 9.34
N ASN A 168 12.70 3.80 10.07
CA ASN A 168 13.98 4.20 9.48
C ASN A 168 14.75 3.00 8.88
N LEU A 169 14.66 1.83 9.50
CA LEU A 169 15.23 0.61 8.95
C LEU A 169 14.54 0.19 7.64
N LEU A 170 13.21 0.19 7.62
CA LEU A 170 12.45 -0.13 6.39
C LEU A 170 12.75 0.86 5.26
N LYS A 171 12.91 2.15 5.57
CA LYS A 171 13.36 3.17 4.61
C LYS A 171 14.76 2.85 4.05
N SER A 172 15.70 2.53 4.92
CA SER A 172 17.06 2.15 4.53
C SER A 172 17.09 0.87 3.66
N TYR A 173 16.16 -0.06 3.90
CA TYR A 173 15.98 -1.23 3.04
C TYR A 173 15.45 -0.87 1.65
N ILE A 174 14.49 0.04 1.55
CA ILE A 174 14.02 0.55 0.26
C ILE A 174 15.19 1.21 -0.48
N ASP A 175 15.96 2.07 0.21
CA ASP A 175 17.08 2.80 -0.41
C ASP A 175 18.13 1.85 -0.98
N ILE A 176 18.55 0.83 -0.24
CA ILE A 176 19.54 -0.13 -0.77
C ILE A 176 18.97 -0.94 -1.93
N LEU A 177 17.71 -1.38 -1.86
CA LEU A 177 17.10 -2.16 -2.94
C LEU A 177 17.00 -1.35 -4.24
N VAL A 178 16.62 -0.07 -4.15
CA VAL A 178 16.59 0.83 -5.31
C VAL A 178 17.99 1.07 -5.86
N ASN A 179 18.99 1.28 -4.99
CA ASN A 179 20.39 1.43 -5.41
C ASN A 179 20.94 0.18 -6.10
N GLU A 180 20.50 -1.01 -5.69
CA GLU A 180 20.81 -2.29 -6.33
C GLU A 180 19.96 -2.59 -7.57
N GLY A 181 19.16 -1.62 -8.04
CA GLY A 181 18.42 -1.69 -9.30
C GLY A 181 17.08 -2.44 -9.24
N VAL A 182 16.53 -2.68 -8.05
CA VAL A 182 15.17 -3.22 -7.91
C VAL A 182 14.17 -2.16 -8.34
N ASP A 183 13.31 -2.49 -9.31
CA ASP A 183 12.30 -1.58 -9.81
C ASP A 183 11.21 -1.32 -8.76
N ILE A 184 11.10 -0.06 -8.33
CA ILE A 184 10.14 0.41 -7.34
C ILE A 184 8.69 0.46 -7.88
N ASN A 185 8.52 0.44 -9.20
CA ASN A 185 7.22 0.48 -9.88
C ASN A 185 6.76 -0.88 -10.39
N GLU A 186 7.58 -1.92 -10.22
CA GLU A 186 7.21 -3.26 -10.62
C GLU A 186 6.00 -3.73 -9.82
N GLY A 187 4.98 -4.22 -10.51
CA GLY A 187 3.78 -4.76 -9.87
C GLY A 187 3.92 -6.26 -9.57
N ASN A 188 3.23 -6.69 -8.51
CA ASN A 188 3.09 -8.11 -8.16
C ASN A 188 2.15 -8.87 -9.14
N ILE A 189 1.69 -10.07 -8.79
CA ILE A 189 0.83 -10.90 -9.65
C ILE A 189 -0.56 -10.31 -9.88
N VAL A 190 -0.94 -9.24 -9.18
CA VAL A 190 -2.14 -8.43 -9.48
C VAL A 190 -1.79 -7.01 -9.94
N ALA A 191 -0.53 -6.80 -10.34
CA ALA A 191 0.08 -5.53 -10.71
C ALA A 191 0.00 -4.45 -9.61
N GLU A 192 -0.22 -4.83 -8.35
CA GLU A 192 -0.09 -3.87 -7.26
C GLU A 192 1.39 -3.54 -7.08
N THR A 193 1.74 -2.26 -7.20
CA THR A 193 3.07 -1.75 -6.92
C THR A 193 3.33 -1.69 -5.40
N PRO A 194 4.60 -1.57 -4.95
CA PRO A 194 4.92 -1.34 -3.56
C PRO A 194 4.20 -0.11 -2.95
N LEU A 195 3.98 0.94 -3.75
CA LEU A 195 3.24 2.13 -3.34
C LEU A 195 1.76 1.84 -3.08
N ILE A 196 1.10 1.07 -3.96
CA ILE A 196 -0.30 0.63 -3.74
C ILE A 196 -0.40 -0.25 -2.48
N MET A 197 0.53 -1.20 -2.30
CA MET A 197 0.57 -2.03 -1.09
C MET A 197 0.80 -1.21 0.17
N ALA A 198 1.64 -0.17 0.14
CA ALA A 198 1.85 0.70 1.29
C ALA A 198 0.56 1.41 1.71
N ILE A 199 -0.27 1.84 0.75
CA ILE A 199 -1.58 2.43 1.01
C ILE A 199 -2.54 1.39 1.62
N ASN A 200 -2.65 0.21 1.00
CA ASN A 200 -3.56 -0.86 1.45
C ASN A 200 -3.21 -1.41 2.85
N PHE A 201 -1.93 -1.49 3.19
CA PHE A 201 -1.46 -1.90 4.52
C PHE A 201 -1.35 -0.74 5.53
N ASN A 202 -1.82 0.45 5.18
CA ASN A 202 -1.75 1.65 6.03
C ASN A 202 -0.32 1.98 6.51
N LYS A 203 0.68 1.78 5.64
CA LYS A 203 2.10 2.08 5.87
C LYS A 203 2.41 3.54 5.53
N LYS A 204 1.67 4.47 6.16
CA LYS A 204 1.77 5.92 5.88
C LYS A 204 3.20 6.45 5.87
N ASN A 205 4.02 5.98 6.83
CA ASN A 205 5.42 6.41 6.97
C ASN A 205 6.33 6.02 5.79
N LEU A 206 5.90 5.08 4.93
CA LEU A 206 6.66 4.64 3.76
C LEU A 206 6.14 5.28 2.46
N ILE A 207 4.95 5.87 2.43
CA ILE A 207 4.35 6.44 1.21
C ILE A 207 5.27 7.51 0.63
N THR A 208 5.63 8.53 1.41
CA THR A 208 6.52 9.61 0.95
C THR A 208 7.89 9.08 0.56
N HIS A 209 8.41 8.10 1.29
CA HIS A 209 9.75 7.54 1.04
C HIS A 209 9.81 6.74 -0.28
N LEU A 210 8.74 6.02 -0.61
CA LEU A 210 8.61 5.34 -1.90
C LEU A 210 8.53 6.36 -3.05
N LEU A 211 7.77 7.45 -2.86
CA LEU A 211 7.66 8.53 -3.85
C LEU A 211 8.99 9.26 -4.07
N GLU A 212 9.75 9.54 -3.00
CA GLU A 212 11.09 10.12 -3.06
C GLU A 212 12.08 9.23 -3.83
N ASN A 213 11.87 7.91 -3.81
CA ASN A 213 12.64 6.93 -4.56
C ASN A 213 12.09 6.65 -5.98
N GLY A 214 11.13 7.46 -6.47
CA GLY A 214 10.65 7.39 -7.85
C GLY A 214 9.45 6.46 -8.08
N ALA A 215 8.72 6.08 -7.03
CA ALA A 215 7.43 5.42 -7.20
C ALA A 215 6.44 6.33 -7.94
N ASP A 216 5.78 5.81 -8.97
CA ASP A 216 4.78 6.50 -9.78
C ASP A 216 3.38 6.28 -9.19
N PRO A 217 2.72 7.33 -8.65
CA PRO A 217 1.39 7.21 -8.08
C PRO A 217 0.28 6.96 -9.12
N ASN A 218 0.57 7.09 -10.42
CA ASN A 218 -0.37 6.80 -11.50
C ASN A 218 -0.29 5.37 -12.04
N HIS A 219 0.74 4.58 -11.68
CA HIS A 219 0.82 3.19 -12.08
C HIS A 219 -0.39 2.41 -11.56
N THR A 220 -1.07 1.67 -12.43
CA THR A 220 -2.33 0.98 -12.11
C THR A 220 -2.12 -0.50 -11.85
N ASP A 221 -2.89 -1.05 -10.92
CA ASP A 221 -3.02 -2.49 -10.75
C ASP A 221 -3.80 -3.15 -11.92
N ARG A 222 -4.01 -4.48 -11.85
CA ARG A 222 -4.82 -5.23 -12.84
C ARG A 222 -6.29 -4.85 -12.85
N THR A 223 -6.75 -4.08 -11.87
CA THR A 223 -8.11 -3.52 -11.83
C THR A 223 -8.17 -2.07 -12.36
N GLY A 224 -7.06 -1.56 -12.92
CA GLY A 224 -6.98 -0.20 -13.46
C GLY A 224 -6.95 0.89 -12.38
N LYS A 225 -6.66 0.52 -11.12
CA LYS A 225 -6.66 1.44 -9.98
C LYS A 225 -5.23 1.84 -9.63
N SER A 226 -4.97 3.15 -9.63
CA SER A 226 -3.69 3.75 -9.24
C SER A 226 -3.65 4.08 -7.74
N ALA A 227 -2.49 4.48 -7.21
CA ALA A 227 -2.36 4.94 -5.84
C ALA A 227 -3.33 6.09 -5.50
N PHE A 228 -3.53 7.02 -6.45
CA PHE A 228 -4.55 8.07 -6.35
C PHE A 228 -5.96 7.51 -6.18
N PHE A 229 -6.32 6.48 -6.95
CA PHE A 229 -7.63 5.85 -6.87
C PHE A 229 -7.89 5.28 -5.46
N TYR A 230 -6.92 4.54 -4.90
CA TYR A 230 -7.05 3.99 -3.54
C TYR A 230 -7.16 5.10 -2.48
N ALA A 231 -6.33 6.14 -2.58
CA ALA A 231 -6.36 7.27 -1.65
C ALA A 231 -7.71 8.00 -1.65
N VAL A 232 -8.28 8.22 -2.83
CA VAL A 232 -9.50 9.01 -3.02
C VAL A 232 -10.76 8.18 -2.86
N ALA A 233 -10.95 7.15 -3.68
CA ALA A 233 -12.22 6.41 -3.76
C ALA A 233 -12.39 5.39 -2.63
N ASN A 234 -11.31 4.70 -2.22
CA ASN A 234 -11.39 3.66 -1.20
C ASN A 234 -11.20 4.20 0.22
N LEU A 235 -10.20 5.08 0.42
CA LEU A 235 -9.85 5.61 1.75
C LEU A 235 -10.42 6.99 2.05
N GLN A 236 -10.79 7.77 1.03
CA GLN A 236 -11.20 9.19 1.16
C GLN A 236 -10.20 10.00 2.00
N SER A 237 -8.90 9.75 1.80
CA SER A 237 -7.79 10.35 2.54
C SER A 237 -7.16 11.49 1.76
N GLU A 238 -7.57 12.71 2.08
CA GLU A 238 -6.95 13.92 1.54
C GLU A 238 -5.45 14.00 1.89
N GLU A 239 -5.05 13.51 3.07
CA GLU A 239 -3.64 13.45 3.51
C GLU A 239 -2.78 12.61 2.55
N ILE A 240 -3.23 11.40 2.20
CA ILE A 240 -2.50 10.54 1.25
C ILE A 240 -2.56 11.14 -0.16
N TYR A 241 -3.71 11.68 -0.56
CA TYR A 241 -3.86 12.36 -1.85
C TYR A 241 -2.84 13.50 -2.01
N ASP A 242 -2.70 14.36 -1.00
CA ASP A 242 -1.72 15.45 -1.01
C ASP A 242 -0.28 14.96 -1.07
N ALA A 243 0.03 13.89 -0.33
CA ALA A 243 1.34 13.26 -0.41
C ALA A 243 1.66 12.78 -1.82
N LEU A 244 0.72 12.13 -2.53
CA LEU A 244 0.89 11.67 -3.90
C LEU A 244 0.99 12.85 -4.89
N ARG A 245 0.11 13.85 -4.74
CA ARG A 245 0.01 15.06 -5.58
C ARG A 245 1.28 15.89 -5.58
N ASN A 246 2.07 15.85 -4.50
CA ASN A 246 3.36 16.54 -4.42
C ASN A 246 4.41 15.97 -5.39
N PHE A 247 4.22 14.76 -5.91
CA PHE A 247 5.18 14.09 -6.81
C PHE A 247 4.67 13.95 -8.25
N ALA A 248 3.36 13.79 -8.45
CA ALA A 248 2.76 13.76 -9.79
C ALA A 248 1.32 14.29 -9.79
N ALA A 249 0.86 14.79 -10.93
CA ALA A 249 -0.57 15.09 -11.11
C ALA A 249 -1.37 13.79 -11.28
N PRO A 250 -2.58 13.69 -10.71
CA PRO A 250 -3.46 12.54 -10.92
C PRO A 250 -3.96 12.45 -12.37
N GLN A 251 -3.99 11.23 -12.91
CA GLN A 251 -4.67 10.93 -14.18
C GLN A 251 -6.16 10.67 -13.93
N PHE A 252 -6.99 11.72 -14.00
CA PHE A 252 -8.43 11.61 -13.69
C PHE A 252 -9.26 10.84 -14.73
N ASP A 253 -8.77 10.76 -15.96
CA ASP A 253 -9.36 10.05 -17.10
C ASP A 253 -9.06 8.55 -17.10
N GLN A 254 -8.13 8.10 -16.25
CA GLN A 254 -7.81 6.68 -16.11
C GLN A 254 -9.03 5.91 -15.57
N LEU A 255 -9.49 4.94 -16.36
CA LEU A 255 -10.61 4.08 -16.01
C LEU A 255 -10.14 2.84 -15.25
N SER A 256 -10.91 2.47 -14.23
CA SER A 256 -10.83 1.15 -13.62
C SER A 256 -11.35 0.07 -14.59
N LYS A 257 -11.20 -1.20 -14.22
CA LYS A 257 -11.75 -2.35 -14.95
C LYS A 257 -13.28 -2.32 -15.05
N ASP A 258 -13.94 -1.71 -14.07
CA ASP A 258 -15.39 -1.49 -14.07
C ASP A 258 -15.79 -0.27 -14.93
N ARG A 259 -14.82 0.33 -15.64
CA ARG A 259 -14.96 1.53 -16.46
C ARG A 259 -15.47 2.73 -15.67
N SER A 260 -14.97 2.87 -14.44
CA SER A 260 -15.23 4.03 -13.59
C SER A 260 -14.02 4.94 -13.49
N THR A 261 -14.24 6.25 -13.50
CA THR A 261 -13.23 7.25 -13.14
C THR A 261 -13.07 7.35 -11.62
N LEU A 262 -11.93 7.90 -11.18
CA LEU A 262 -11.67 8.18 -9.77
C LEU A 262 -12.70 9.13 -9.16
N LEU A 263 -13.08 10.20 -9.88
CA LEU A 263 -14.05 11.18 -9.38
C LEU A 263 -15.45 10.56 -9.26
N PHE A 264 -15.86 9.74 -10.23
CA PHE A 264 -17.14 9.05 -10.19
C PHE A 264 -17.28 8.19 -8.93
N GLU A 265 -16.27 7.36 -8.64
CA GLU A 265 -16.30 6.48 -7.47
C GLU A 265 -16.24 7.27 -6.15
N TYR A 266 -15.47 8.35 -6.12
CA TYR A 266 -15.44 9.25 -4.97
C TYR A 266 -16.83 9.84 -4.69
N VAL A 267 -17.46 10.46 -5.70
CA VAL A 267 -18.80 11.05 -5.56
C VAL A 267 -19.81 9.97 -5.16
N ARG A 268 -19.75 8.76 -5.73
CA ARG A 268 -20.64 7.66 -5.37
C ARG A 268 -20.57 7.32 -3.88
N MET A 269 -19.38 7.33 -3.29
CA MET A 269 -19.11 6.87 -1.92
C MET A 269 -19.00 7.98 -0.87
N MET A 270 -18.87 9.25 -1.27
CA MET A 270 -18.65 10.36 -0.33
C MET A 270 -19.84 10.59 0.61
N SER A 271 -19.53 11.04 1.83
CA SER A 271 -20.52 11.56 2.78
C SER A 271 -20.79 13.04 2.54
N ASN A 272 -21.99 13.51 2.91
CA ASN A 272 -22.30 14.94 2.99
C ASN A 272 -21.71 15.54 4.29
N SER A 273 -20.38 15.56 4.38
CA SER A 273 -19.63 16.19 5.46
C SER A 273 -18.77 17.32 4.90
N GLU A 274 -18.45 18.32 5.73
CA GLU A 274 -17.58 19.43 5.34
C GLU A 274 -16.24 18.93 4.78
N LYS A 275 -15.64 17.92 5.41
CA LYS A 275 -14.41 17.28 4.93
C LYS A 275 -14.60 16.65 3.53
N GLY A 276 -15.69 15.92 3.32
CA GLY A 276 -15.99 15.31 2.02
C GLY A 276 -16.24 16.36 0.93
N ILE A 277 -17.00 17.41 1.24
CA ILE A 277 -17.26 18.51 0.30
C ILE A 277 -15.98 19.25 -0.06
N ASN A 278 -15.13 19.58 0.92
CA ASN A 278 -13.87 20.26 0.65
C ASN A 278 -12.94 19.40 -0.20
N PHE A 279 -12.89 18.09 0.04
CA PHE A 279 -12.09 17.20 -0.78
C PHE A 279 -12.65 17.06 -2.20
N LEU A 280 -13.97 17.00 -2.39
CA LEU A 280 -14.60 17.07 -3.71
C LEU A 280 -14.17 18.33 -4.48
N LYS A 281 -14.27 19.51 -3.84
CA LYS A 281 -13.88 20.77 -4.47
C LYS A 281 -12.42 20.76 -4.90
N LYS A 282 -11.54 20.25 -4.04
CA LYS A 282 -10.12 20.13 -4.33
C LYS A 282 -9.83 19.25 -5.54
N LEU A 283 -10.50 18.09 -5.67
CA LEU A 283 -10.37 17.22 -6.84
C LEU A 283 -10.79 17.94 -8.13
N ILE A 284 -11.88 18.71 -8.09
CA ILE A 284 -12.36 19.52 -9.22
C ILE A 284 -11.35 20.63 -9.54
N GLU A 285 -10.87 21.36 -8.54
CA GLU A 285 -9.82 22.39 -8.68
C GLU A 285 -8.51 21.85 -9.25
N ASP A 286 -8.21 20.57 -8.99
CA ASP A 286 -7.06 19.86 -9.55
C ASP A 286 -7.28 19.32 -10.97
N GLY A 287 -8.49 19.47 -11.52
CA GLY A 287 -8.81 19.14 -12.92
C GLY A 287 -9.63 17.87 -13.12
N ALA A 288 -10.29 17.35 -12.07
CA ALA A 288 -11.18 16.21 -12.22
C ALA A 288 -12.44 16.59 -13.01
N ASP A 289 -12.73 15.86 -14.09
CA ASP A 289 -13.88 16.15 -14.95
C ASP A 289 -15.20 15.60 -14.37
N LEU A 290 -16.18 16.47 -14.25
CA LEU A 290 -17.55 16.16 -13.79
C LEU A 290 -18.43 15.54 -14.88
N TYR A 291 -18.01 15.63 -16.14
CA TYR A 291 -18.77 15.21 -17.31
C TYR A 291 -18.26 13.90 -17.94
N GLU A 292 -17.10 13.40 -17.51
CA GLU A 292 -16.58 12.12 -17.99
C GLU A 292 -17.44 10.96 -17.48
N GLY A 293 -17.95 10.16 -18.41
CA GLY A 293 -18.88 9.07 -18.13
C GLY A 293 -18.18 7.85 -17.53
N SER A 294 -18.83 7.22 -16.57
CA SER A 294 -18.49 5.90 -16.06
C SER A 294 -19.59 4.89 -16.39
N GLU A 295 -19.23 3.64 -16.65
CA GLU A 295 -20.22 2.59 -16.91
C GLU A 295 -20.87 2.11 -15.61
N TRP A 296 -22.16 2.36 -15.45
CA TRP A 296 -22.92 1.98 -14.26
C TRP A 296 -24.26 1.36 -14.65
N TYR A 297 -24.46 0.08 -14.31
CA TYR A 297 -25.62 -0.72 -14.75
C TYR A 297 -25.90 -0.62 -16.26
N SER A 298 -24.84 -0.73 -17.07
CA SER A 298 -24.90 -0.64 -18.54
C SER A 298 -25.39 0.72 -19.07
N ARG A 299 -25.26 1.78 -18.27
CA ARG A 299 -25.51 3.18 -18.68
C ARG A 299 -24.25 4.00 -18.45
N GLN A 300 -24.07 5.04 -19.24
CA GLN A 300 -23.06 6.06 -18.97
C GLN A 300 -23.63 7.02 -17.92
N VAL A 301 -22.92 7.15 -16.80
CA VAL A 301 -23.29 8.03 -15.68
C VAL A 301 -22.07 8.86 -15.34
N THR A 302 -22.25 10.18 -15.34
CA THR A 302 -21.21 11.15 -15.00
C THR A 302 -21.21 11.45 -13.50
N PRO A 303 -20.09 11.95 -12.93
CA PRO A 303 -20.09 12.49 -11.57
C PRO A 303 -21.18 13.55 -11.34
N LEU A 304 -21.45 14.40 -12.35
CA LEU A 304 -22.49 15.43 -12.28
C LEU A 304 -23.90 14.83 -12.15
N ASP A 305 -24.16 13.68 -12.77
CA ASP A 305 -25.43 12.96 -12.60
C ASP A 305 -25.63 12.53 -11.15
N LEU A 306 -24.60 11.97 -10.52
CA LEU A 306 -24.65 11.58 -9.11
C LEU A 306 -24.83 12.79 -8.19
N ILE A 307 -24.19 13.93 -8.50
CA ILE A 307 -24.36 15.18 -7.76
C ILE A 307 -25.81 15.68 -7.88
N ALA A 308 -26.45 15.55 -9.05
CA ALA A 308 -27.84 15.93 -9.24
C ALA A 308 -28.81 15.15 -8.33
N GLU A 309 -28.44 13.94 -7.90
CA GLU A 309 -29.24 13.11 -6.97
C GLU A 309 -28.95 13.39 -5.49
N LYS A 310 -27.78 13.94 -5.16
CA LYS A 310 -27.34 14.23 -3.79
C LYS A 310 -27.99 15.49 -3.19
N ASP A 311 -27.68 15.74 -1.92
CA ASP A 311 -28.13 16.91 -1.18
C ASP A 311 -27.63 18.22 -1.83
N ALA A 312 -28.41 19.28 -1.68
CA ALA A 312 -28.19 20.58 -2.31
C ALA A 312 -26.85 21.21 -1.93
N ASP A 313 -26.34 20.95 -0.72
CA ASP A 313 -25.07 21.49 -0.24
C ASP A 313 -23.88 21.00 -1.09
N ILE A 314 -23.95 19.77 -1.61
CA ILE A 314 -22.93 19.23 -2.51
C ILE A 314 -23.02 19.94 -3.86
N LEU A 315 -24.22 20.11 -4.43
CA LEU A 315 -24.39 20.86 -5.67
C LEU A 315 -23.92 22.32 -5.54
N GLU A 316 -24.27 22.99 -4.43
CA GLU A 316 -23.81 24.34 -4.12
C GLU A 316 -22.28 24.43 -4.11
N ALA A 317 -21.62 23.48 -3.46
CA ALA A 317 -20.17 23.45 -3.40
C ALA A 317 -19.51 23.26 -4.77
N VAL A 318 -20.08 22.41 -5.64
CA VAL A 318 -19.56 22.17 -6.99
C VAL A 318 -19.82 23.39 -7.88
N LEU A 319 -21.00 24.04 -7.78
CA LEU A 319 -21.28 25.30 -8.49
C LEU A 319 -20.32 26.42 -8.08
N ALA A 320 -19.99 26.50 -6.80
CA ALA A 320 -19.06 27.49 -6.26
C ALA A 320 -17.62 27.35 -6.79
N THR A 321 -17.25 26.22 -7.39
CA THR A 321 -15.95 26.06 -8.07
C THR A 321 -15.87 26.88 -9.37
N GLY A 322 -17.01 27.24 -9.96
CA GLY A 322 -17.08 27.92 -11.26
C GLY A 322 -16.71 27.05 -12.46
N GLN A 323 -16.52 25.73 -12.27
CA GLN A 323 -16.09 24.82 -13.34
C GLN A 323 -17.26 24.11 -14.06
N ILE A 324 -18.50 24.28 -13.60
CA ILE A 324 -19.69 23.71 -14.23
C ILE A 324 -20.31 24.73 -15.19
N ASP A 325 -20.52 24.32 -16.44
CA ASP A 325 -21.55 24.92 -17.29
C ASP A 325 -22.92 24.29 -16.96
N VAL A 326 -23.77 25.06 -16.28
CA VAL A 326 -25.10 24.63 -15.83
C VAL A 326 -26.06 24.31 -16.98
N ASN A 327 -25.78 24.83 -18.18
CA ASN A 327 -26.62 24.67 -19.37
C ASN A 327 -26.08 23.64 -20.35
N ARG A 328 -24.93 23.01 -20.07
CA ARG A 328 -24.38 21.95 -20.91
C ARG A 328 -25.38 20.78 -21.01
N PRO A 329 -25.87 20.44 -22.21
CA PRO A 329 -26.70 19.26 -22.40
C PRO A 329 -25.85 17.99 -22.42
N ASP A 330 -26.43 16.88 -21.97
CA ASP A 330 -25.92 15.54 -22.26
C ASP A 330 -26.31 15.05 -23.67
N ASP A 331 -25.94 13.81 -24.00
CA ASP A 331 -26.25 13.18 -25.30
C ASP A 331 -27.75 12.98 -25.59
N GLN A 332 -28.62 13.25 -24.62
CA GLN A 332 -30.09 13.21 -24.75
C GLN A 332 -30.71 14.61 -24.67
N GLY A 333 -29.89 15.66 -24.71
CA GLY A 333 -30.32 17.05 -24.59
C GLY A 333 -30.66 17.47 -23.15
N ASN A 334 -30.44 16.63 -22.13
CA ASN A 334 -30.78 16.99 -20.76
C ASN A 334 -29.69 17.88 -20.15
N THR A 335 -30.06 19.08 -19.72
CA THR A 335 -29.22 19.91 -18.85
C THR A 335 -29.23 19.42 -17.40
N LEU A 336 -28.36 19.98 -16.54
CA LEU A 336 -28.37 19.68 -15.11
C LEU A 336 -29.74 19.96 -14.46
N LEU A 337 -30.42 21.01 -14.91
CA LEU A 337 -31.76 21.35 -14.44
C LEU A 337 -32.78 20.26 -14.81
N HIS A 338 -32.72 19.69 -16.02
CA HIS A 338 -33.56 18.56 -16.41
C HIS A 338 -33.34 17.36 -15.47
N LYS A 339 -32.08 17.02 -15.19
CA LYS A 339 -31.72 15.89 -14.33
C LYS A 339 -32.23 16.07 -12.89
N VAL A 340 -32.03 17.24 -12.30
CA VAL A 340 -32.56 17.58 -10.96
C VAL A 340 -34.09 17.50 -10.92
N CYS A 341 -34.78 18.01 -11.94
CA CYS A 341 -36.24 17.99 -12.01
C CYS A 341 -36.81 16.59 -12.28
N ALA A 342 -36.13 15.74 -13.05
CA ALA A 342 -36.54 14.37 -13.35
C ALA A 342 -36.34 13.40 -12.17
N TYR A 343 -35.46 13.72 -11.21
CA TYR A 343 -35.13 12.83 -10.10
C TYR A 343 -36.36 12.42 -9.29
N ASN A 344 -36.64 11.12 -9.19
CA ASN A 344 -37.81 10.62 -8.48
C ASN A 344 -37.59 10.69 -6.95
N VAL A 345 -38.46 11.43 -6.25
CA VAL A 345 -38.33 11.62 -4.80
C VAL A 345 -38.93 10.47 -3.99
N ASN A 346 -39.48 9.43 -4.63
CA ASN A 346 -40.01 8.20 -4.02
C ASN A 346 -40.94 8.46 -2.81
N TYR A 347 -41.82 9.46 -2.93
CA TYR A 347 -42.74 9.89 -1.88
C TYR A 347 -42.08 10.49 -0.61
N GLU A 348 -40.79 10.81 -0.66
CA GLU A 348 -40.06 11.42 0.47
C GLU A 348 -40.08 12.95 0.39
N ALA A 349 -40.79 13.58 1.34
CA ALA A 349 -40.93 15.03 1.39
C ALA A 349 -39.58 15.79 1.52
N ASN A 350 -38.57 15.18 2.15
CA ASN A 350 -37.26 15.81 2.27
C ASN A 350 -36.52 15.85 0.93
N LYS A 351 -36.58 14.79 0.11
CA LYS A 351 -36.00 14.79 -1.25
C LYS A 351 -36.66 15.82 -2.17
N ALA A 352 -37.97 16.06 -2.00
CA ALA A 352 -38.66 17.14 -2.71
C ALA A 352 -38.16 18.54 -2.29
N LYS A 353 -37.87 18.76 -1.00
CA LYS A 353 -37.24 20.00 -0.51
C LYS A 353 -35.83 20.18 -1.06
N GLU A 354 -35.03 19.11 -1.10
CA GLU A 354 -33.69 19.16 -1.69
C GLU A 354 -33.76 19.47 -3.19
N THR A 355 -34.73 18.91 -3.91
CA THR A 355 -35.00 19.26 -5.32
C THR A 355 -35.31 20.75 -5.47
N TYR A 356 -36.20 21.31 -4.64
CA TYR A 356 -36.51 22.74 -4.64
C TYR A 356 -35.26 23.61 -4.39
N ARG A 357 -34.43 23.24 -3.40
CA ARG A 357 -33.18 23.94 -3.09
C ARG A 357 -32.21 23.91 -4.27
N LYS A 358 -32.02 22.75 -4.89
CA LYS A 358 -31.17 22.58 -6.09
C LYS A 358 -31.67 23.42 -7.26
N VAL A 359 -32.97 23.43 -7.55
CA VAL A 359 -33.53 24.28 -8.61
C VAL A 359 -33.31 25.76 -8.33
N LYS A 360 -33.46 26.21 -7.09
CA LYS A 360 -33.16 27.58 -6.71
C LYS A 360 -31.69 27.94 -6.99
N LEU A 361 -30.75 27.09 -6.58
CA LEU A 361 -29.32 27.27 -6.84
C LEU A 361 -29.02 27.36 -8.35
N LEU A 362 -29.62 26.49 -9.15
CA LEU A 362 -29.42 26.49 -10.61
C LEU A 362 -29.97 27.76 -11.27
N ILE A 363 -31.13 28.26 -10.85
CA ILE A 363 -31.67 29.56 -11.32
C ILE A 363 -30.71 30.70 -10.97
N GLU A 364 -30.22 30.73 -9.72
CA GLU A 364 -29.26 31.75 -9.26
C GLU A 364 -27.93 31.71 -10.05
N ASN A 365 -27.59 30.55 -10.61
CA ASN A 365 -26.41 30.34 -11.46
C ASN A 365 -26.72 30.38 -12.97
N GLY A 366 -27.90 30.87 -13.38
CA GLY A 366 -28.21 31.15 -14.78
C GLY A 366 -28.66 29.95 -15.62
N ALA A 367 -29.30 28.96 -15.00
CA ALA A 367 -29.90 27.85 -15.73
C ALA A 367 -31.02 28.33 -16.68
N ASP A 368 -30.99 27.87 -17.92
CA ASP A 368 -32.02 28.12 -18.94
C ASP A 368 -33.25 27.26 -18.65
N LEU A 369 -34.35 27.92 -18.28
CA LEU A 369 -35.61 27.27 -17.94
C LEU A 369 -36.43 26.86 -19.17
N ALA A 370 -36.12 27.43 -20.34
CA ALA A 370 -36.82 27.20 -21.59
C ALA A 370 -36.16 26.10 -22.44
N ALA A 371 -34.93 25.68 -22.10
CA ALA A 371 -34.25 24.59 -22.77
C ALA A 371 -35.11 23.32 -22.78
N THR A 372 -35.11 22.62 -23.92
CA THR A 372 -35.81 21.35 -24.12
C THR A 372 -34.80 20.25 -24.42
N ASN A 373 -35.03 19.06 -23.86
CA ASN A 373 -34.28 17.85 -24.23
C ASN A 373 -34.76 17.26 -25.57
N ASP A 374 -34.18 16.13 -25.99
CA ASP A 374 -34.51 15.45 -27.26
C ASP A 374 -35.94 14.89 -27.33
N LYS A 375 -36.70 14.98 -26.24
CA LYS A 375 -38.13 14.61 -26.15
C LYS A 375 -39.04 15.83 -26.09
N ASP A 376 -38.52 17.02 -26.41
CA ASP A 376 -39.20 18.32 -26.32
C ASP A 376 -39.70 18.65 -24.89
N GLN A 377 -39.07 18.06 -23.86
CA GLN A 377 -39.47 18.29 -22.47
C GLN A 377 -38.61 19.39 -21.85
N THR A 378 -39.24 20.36 -21.21
CA THR A 378 -38.54 21.32 -20.32
C THR A 378 -38.39 20.74 -18.92
N ALA A 379 -37.52 21.34 -18.10
CA ALA A 379 -37.40 20.99 -16.69
C ALA A 379 -38.73 21.14 -15.91
N LEU A 380 -39.56 22.13 -16.25
CA LEU A 380 -40.90 22.31 -15.67
C LEU A 380 -41.81 21.11 -15.95
N MET A 381 -41.78 20.56 -17.17
CA MET A 381 -42.56 19.39 -17.52
C MET A 381 -42.13 18.18 -16.67
N LEU A 382 -40.82 17.94 -16.57
CA LEU A 382 -40.27 16.83 -15.78
C LEU A 382 -40.59 16.94 -14.27
N ALA A 383 -40.57 18.16 -13.72
CA ALA A 383 -40.94 18.39 -12.33
C ALA A 383 -42.45 18.19 -12.06
N SER A 384 -43.30 18.43 -13.08
CA SER A 384 -44.76 18.36 -12.96
C SER A 384 -45.30 16.93 -12.86
N ASP A 385 -44.49 15.93 -13.23
CA ASP A 385 -44.85 14.51 -13.13
C ASP A 385 -44.91 13.98 -11.68
N ASP A 386 -44.50 14.79 -10.69
CA ASP A 386 -44.44 14.42 -9.27
C ASP A 386 -45.14 15.46 -8.38
N ASN A 387 -46.27 15.06 -7.79
CA ASN A 387 -47.09 15.93 -6.93
C ASN A 387 -46.35 16.49 -5.71
N LEU A 388 -45.28 15.84 -5.23
CA LEU A 388 -44.50 16.37 -4.10
C LEU A 388 -43.61 17.56 -4.50
N LYS A 389 -43.37 17.77 -5.79
CA LYS A 389 -42.55 18.85 -6.33
C LYS A 389 -43.34 20.12 -6.64
N ILE A 390 -44.56 20.28 -6.12
CA ILE A 390 -45.42 21.45 -6.42
C ILE A 390 -44.72 22.80 -6.16
N LYS A 391 -43.90 22.89 -5.10
CA LYS A 391 -43.10 24.10 -4.83
C LYS A 391 -42.01 24.34 -5.86
N THR A 392 -41.41 23.29 -6.39
CA THR A 392 -40.43 23.37 -7.49
C THR A 392 -41.11 23.85 -8.78
N VAL A 393 -42.30 23.33 -9.08
CA VAL A 393 -43.13 23.76 -10.22
C VAL A 393 -43.50 25.25 -10.10
N GLU A 394 -44.01 25.68 -8.95
CA GLU A 394 -44.31 27.10 -8.66
C GLU A 394 -43.07 27.99 -8.86
N LEU A 395 -41.89 27.53 -8.41
CA LEU A 395 -40.64 28.27 -8.54
C LEU A 395 -40.21 28.42 -10.00
N LEU A 396 -40.27 27.35 -10.80
CA LEU A 396 -39.94 27.37 -12.22
C LEU A 396 -40.89 28.28 -12.99
N MET A 397 -42.21 28.18 -12.77
CA MET A 397 -43.20 29.04 -13.44
C MET A 397 -43.02 30.53 -13.14
N LYS A 398 -42.56 30.87 -11.93
CA LYS A 398 -42.34 32.26 -11.53
C LYS A 398 -41.15 32.90 -12.24
N ASN A 399 -40.17 32.10 -12.67
CA ASN A 399 -38.93 32.59 -13.26
C ASN A 399 -38.81 32.31 -14.78
N ALA A 400 -39.81 31.66 -15.38
CA ALA A 400 -39.86 31.29 -16.79
C ALA A 400 -40.20 32.46 -17.73
#